data_AF-A0A098S152-F1
#
_entry.id   AF-A0A098S152-F1
#
_cell.length_a   1.000
_cell.length_b   1.000
_cell.length_c   1.000
_cell.angle_alpha   90.00
_cell.angle_beta   90.00
_cell.angle_gamma   90.00
#
_symmetry.space_group_name_H-M   'P 1'
#
loop_
_entity.id
_entity.type
_entity.pdbx_description
1 polymer ?
#
loop_
_entity_poly.entity_id
_entity_poly.type
_entity_poly.pdbx_seq_one_letter_code
_entity_poly.pdbx_strand_id
1 'polypeptide(L)'
;MSLVLPIILSLLGIYLIGVDQILIGAISIIMAFYQTNLNRISDVWKKEVQFSIGNKGINFKNLSDLGFVIWEDTQDISVDIENGIFKLDVWRDETLFEVTLNLNEYQIGDYEEFLRKINIYLKRKNEE
;
A
#
# COMPACT_ATOMS: atom_id res chain seq x y z
N MET A 1 -8.02 -13.06 8.51
CA MET A 1 -9.05 -13.33 9.53
C MET A 1 -9.97 -14.43 9.04
N SER A 2 -10.48 -15.27 9.94
CA SER A 2 -11.19 -16.51 9.63
C SER A 2 -12.58 -16.28 9.00
N LEU A 3 -12.87 -16.92 7.86
CA LEU A 3 -14.18 -16.96 7.18
C LEU A 3 -15.29 -17.65 8.00
N VAL A 4 -14.95 -18.17 9.18
CA VAL A 4 -15.83 -18.96 10.03
C VAL A 4 -16.98 -18.13 10.60
N LEU A 5 -16.76 -16.86 10.97
CA LEU A 5 -17.79 -16.04 11.61
C LEU A 5 -18.98 -15.68 10.69
N PRO A 6 -18.79 -15.24 9.43
CA PRO A 6 -19.89 -15.01 8.49
C PRO A 6 -20.71 -16.27 8.18
N ILE A 7 -20.04 -17.44 8.11
CA ILE A 7 -20.70 -18.73 7.87
C ILE A 7 -21.58 -19.10 9.06
N ILE A 8 -21.08 -18.96 10.29
CA ILE A 8 -21.86 -19.23 11.52
C ILE A 8 -23.08 -18.31 11.61
N LEU A 9 -22.92 -17.01 11.35
CA LEU A 9 -24.03 -16.04 11.41
C LEU A 9 -25.10 -16.32 10.33
N SER A 10 -24.69 -16.77 9.15
CA SER A 10 -25.62 -17.14 8.07
C SER A 10 -26.44 -18.39 8.44
N LEU A 11 -25.79 -19.41 8.99
CA LEU A 11 -26.45 -20.64 9.44
C LEU A 11 -27.39 -20.39 10.63
N LEU A 12 -26.97 -19.57 11.60
CA LEU A 12 -27.79 -19.16 12.73
C LEU A 12 -29.03 -18.39 12.25
N GLY A 13 -28.86 -17.49 11.29
CA GLY A 13 -29.97 -16.71 10.72
C GLY A 13 -31.03 -17.58 10.04
N ILE A 14 -30.60 -18.58 9.26
CA ILE A 14 -31.50 -19.55 8.61
C ILE A 14 -32.26 -20.37 9.66
N TYR A 15 -31.57 -20.84 10.70
CA TYR A 15 -32.20 -21.60 11.79
C TYR A 15 -33.27 -20.77 12.52
N LEU A 16 -32.97 -19.51 12.84
CA LEU A 16 -33.89 -18.61 13.55
C LEU A 16 -35.14 -18.28 12.73
N ILE A 17 -35.02 -18.14 11.40
CA ILE A 17 -36.18 -18.01 10.51
C ILE A 17 -37.05 -19.27 10.54
N GLY A 18 -36.43 -20.46 10.62
CA GLY A 18 -37.15 -21.73 10.72
C GLY A 18 -37.90 -21.96 12.03
N VAL A 19 -37.63 -21.18 13.08
CA VAL A 19 -38.33 -21.22 14.39
C VAL A 19 -39.17 -19.97 14.66
N ASP A 20 -39.69 -19.34 13.60
CA ASP A 20 -40.53 -18.13 13.62
C ASP A 20 -39.88 -16.85 14.20
N GLN A 21 -38.56 -16.85 14.42
CA GLN A 21 -37.79 -15.66 14.87
C GLN A 21 -37.24 -14.88 13.67
N ILE A 22 -38.12 -14.54 12.73
CA ILE A 22 -37.77 -13.98 11.42
C ILE A 22 -36.96 -12.68 11.54
N LEU A 23 -37.32 -11.80 12.49
CA LEU A 23 -36.65 -10.51 12.68
C LEU A 23 -35.16 -10.70 13.09
N ILE A 24 -34.91 -11.60 14.04
CA ILE A 24 -33.55 -11.86 14.56
C ILE A 24 -32.72 -12.62 13.52
N GLY A 25 -33.36 -13.54 12.79
CA GLY A 25 -32.71 -14.27 11.70
C GLY A 25 -32.28 -13.35 10.55
N ALA A 26 -33.14 -12.41 10.14
CA ALA A 26 -32.81 -11.42 9.11
C ALA A 26 -31.65 -10.50 9.54
N ILE A 27 -31.64 -10.02 10.79
CA ILE A 27 -30.53 -9.21 11.33
C ILE A 27 -29.22 -9.97 11.27
N SER A 28 -29.22 -11.26 11.62
CA SER A 28 -28.01 -12.10 11.61
C SER A 28 -27.42 -12.27 10.20
N ILE A 29 -28.28 -12.46 9.19
CA ILE A 29 -27.87 -12.56 7.78
C ILE A 29 -27.34 -11.22 7.27
N ILE A 30 -27.99 -10.11 7.60
CA ILE A 30 -27.51 -8.76 7.25
C ILE A 30 -26.14 -8.49 7.88
N MET A 31 -25.94 -8.89 9.14
CA MET A 31 -24.65 -8.75 9.83
C MET A 31 -23.55 -9.56 9.15
N ALA A 32 -23.84 -10.78 8.70
CA ALA A 32 -22.90 -11.60 7.93
C ALA A 32 -22.51 -10.96 6.60
N PHE A 33 -23.49 -10.36 5.90
CA PHE A 33 -23.26 -9.66 4.63
C PHE A 33 -22.46 -8.37 4.83
N TYR A 34 -22.78 -7.59 5.87
CA TYR A 34 -22.05 -6.37 6.22
C TYR A 34 -20.60 -6.66 6.61
N GLN A 35 -20.36 -7.70 7.41
CA GLN A 35 -19.00 -8.13 7.77
C GLN A 35 -18.20 -8.58 6.53
N THR A 36 -18.85 -9.30 5.62
CA THR A 36 -18.21 -9.76 4.37
C THR A 36 -17.88 -8.56 3.45
N ASN A 37 -18.77 -7.56 3.38
CA ASN A 37 -18.52 -6.34 2.63
C ASN A 37 -17.47 -5.44 3.29
N LEU A 38 -17.43 -5.33 4.63
CA LEU A 38 -16.36 -4.63 5.34
C LEU A 38 -15.00 -5.28 5.08
N ASN A 39 -14.92 -6.60 5.02
CA ASN A 39 -13.68 -7.29 4.64
C ASN A 39 -13.29 -6.95 3.19
N ARG A 40 -14.25 -6.95 2.26
CA ARG A 40 -14.00 -6.51 0.87
C ARG A 40 -13.60 -5.04 0.78
N ILE A 41 -14.22 -4.16 1.55
CA ILE A 41 -13.90 -2.72 1.58
C ILE A 41 -12.53 -2.51 2.24
N SER A 42 -12.18 -3.26 3.28
CA SER A 42 -10.82 -3.32 3.86
C SER A 42 -9.80 -3.76 2.83
N ASP A 43 -10.12 -4.75 1.99
CA ASP A 43 -9.25 -5.20 0.91
C ASP A 43 -9.15 -4.18 -0.24
N VAL A 44 -10.17 -3.35 -0.47
CA VAL A 44 -10.14 -2.22 -1.41
C VAL A 44 -9.41 -1.00 -0.81
N TRP A 45 -9.50 -0.79 0.50
CA TRP A 45 -8.77 0.24 1.26
C TRP A 45 -7.31 -0.13 1.53
N LYS A 46 -6.93 -1.39 1.26
CA LYS A 46 -5.55 -1.84 1.06
C LYS A 46 -5.30 -1.79 -0.45
N LYS A 47 -4.86 -0.70 -1.03
CA LYS A 47 -3.60 -0.02 -0.71
C LYS A 47 -3.55 1.16 -1.70
N GLU A 48 -3.56 2.39 -1.21
CA GLU A 48 -3.28 3.53 -2.08
C GLU A 48 -1.81 3.47 -2.50
N VAL A 49 -1.51 3.80 -3.77
CA VAL A 49 -0.12 3.89 -4.24
C VAL A 49 0.62 4.92 -3.40
N GLN A 50 1.52 4.44 -2.54
CA GLN A 50 2.21 5.30 -1.57
C GLN A 50 3.43 5.97 -2.23
N PHE A 51 3.95 5.40 -3.31
CA PHE A 51 5.10 5.95 -4.05
C PHE A 51 4.82 5.98 -5.55
N SER A 52 5.16 7.09 -6.20
CA SER A 52 5.15 7.16 -7.66
C SER A 52 6.40 7.85 -8.19
N ILE A 53 7.00 7.28 -9.23
CA ILE A 53 8.23 7.78 -9.83
C ILE A 53 7.96 8.47 -11.19
N GLY A 54 8.43 9.70 -11.31
CA GLY A 54 8.34 10.51 -12.52
C GLY A 54 9.69 10.74 -13.16
N ASN A 55 9.69 11.37 -14.34
CA ASN A 55 10.93 11.74 -15.02
C ASN A 55 11.73 12.82 -14.27
N LYS A 56 11.05 13.63 -13.44
CA LYS A 56 11.65 14.75 -12.69
C LYS A 56 12.00 14.40 -11.25
N GLY A 57 11.46 13.30 -10.70
CA GLY A 57 11.63 13.00 -9.28
C GLY A 57 10.75 11.87 -8.78
N ILE A 58 10.69 11.71 -7.45
CA ILE A 58 9.86 10.74 -6.74
C ILE A 58 8.82 11.50 -5.92
N ASN A 59 7.57 11.03 -5.95
CA ASN A 59 6.52 11.50 -5.06
C ASN A 59 6.27 10.49 -3.94
N PHE A 60 6.51 10.93 -2.70
CA PHE A 60 6.20 10.22 -1.47
C PHE A 60 4.81 10.61 -0.99
N LYS A 61 3.80 9.82 -1.34
CA LYS A 61 2.42 10.03 -0.88
C LYS A 61 2.22 9.39 0.48
N ASN A 62 1.94 10.21 1.49
CA ASN A 62 1.52 9.78 2.83
C ASN A 62 2.60 9.00 3.65
N LEU A 63 3.89 9.15 3.33
CA LEU A 63 4.98 8.37 3.97
C LEU A 63 6.01 9.21 4.70
N SER A 64 6.17 10.45 4.27
CA SER A 64 7.18 11.34 4.82
C SER A 64 6.77 12.79 4.56
N ASP A 65 7.26 13.69 5.40
CA ASP A 65 7.15 15.14 5.18
C ASP A 65 7.97 15.63 3.97
N LEU A 66 8.58 14.70 3.21
CA LEU A 66 9.39 14.99 2.04
C LEU A 66 8.54 15.38 0.83
N GLY A 67 7.33 14.81 0.70
CA GLY A 67 6.43 15.11 -0.41
C GLY A 67 7.03 14.75 -1.77
N PHE A 68 7.09 15.70 -2.70
CA PHE A 68 7.73 15.52 -4.00
C PHE A 68 9.20 15.91 -3.94
N VAL A 69 10.09 14.97 -4.30
CA VAL A 69 11.55 15.13 -4.30
C VAL A 69 12.05 15.12 -5.74
N ILE A 70 12.75 16.17 -6.15
CA ILE A 70 13.34 16.31 -7.50
C ILE A 70 14.67 15.56 -7.54
N TRP A 71 14.97 14.89 -8.65
CA TRP A 71 16.20 14.11 -8.79
C TRP A 71 17.51 14.90 -8.61
N GLU A 72 17.49 16.18 -8.99
CA GLU A 72 18.64 17.08 -8.86
C GLU A 72 19.01 17.33 -7.39
N ASP A 73 18.03 17.24 -6.48
CA ASP A 73 18.21 17.40 -5.04
C ASP A 73 18.58 16.08 -4.34
N THR A 74 18.84 15.02 -5.10
CA THR A 74 19.11 13.68 -4.56
C THR A 74 20.55 13.20 -4.78
N GLN A 75 21.10 12.54 -3.77
CA GLN A 75 22.41 11.90 -3.85
C GLN A 75 22.39 10.50 -3.22
N ASP A 76 23.48 9.76 -3.42
CA ASP A 76 23.72 8.44 -2.83
C ASP A 76 22.55 7.44 -3.01
N ILE A 77 21.88 7.53 -4.17
CA ILE A 77 20.76 6.68 -4.51
C ILE A 77 21.25 5.23 -4.70
N SER A 78 20.64 4.30 -3.99
CA SER A 78 20.92 2.87 -4.14
C SER A 78 19.64 2.04 -4.05
N VAL A 79 19.63 0.92 -4.77
CA VAL A 79 18.55 -0.05 -4.69
C VAL A 79 19.14 -1.44 -4.48
N ASP A 80 18.73 -2.09 -3.40
CA ASP A 80 19.04 -3.46 -3.07
C ASP A 80 17.79 -4.29 -3.36
N ILE A 81 17.79 -4.97 -4.51
CA ILE A 81 16.64 -5.75 -4.97
C ILE A 81 16.46 -7.01 -4.14
N GLU A 82 17.56 -7.62 -3.66
CA GLU A 82 17.51 -8.87 -2.88
C GLU A 82 16.85 -8.65 -1.52
N ASN A 83 17.20 -7.54 -0.86
CA ASN A 83 16.61 -7.17 0.43
C ASN A 83 15.36 -6.27 0.28
N GLY A 84 15.05 -5.83 -0.94
CA GLY A 84 13.95 -4.91 -1.23
C GLY A 84 14.13 -3.55 -0.55
N ILE A 85 15.35 -3.02 -0.50
CA ILE A 85 15.66 -1.74 0.15
C ILE A 85 15.97 -0.70 -0.92
N PHE A 86 15.34 0.47 -0.81
CA PHE A 86 15.67 1.65 -1.61
C PHE A 86 16.16 2.76 -0.70
N LYS A 87 17.32 3.33 -1.03
CA LYS A 87 17.91 4.44 -0.28
C LYS A 87 18.15 5.62 -1.20
N LEU A 88 17.96 6.82 -0.65
CA LEU A 88 18.38 8.06 -1.26
C LEU A 88 18.63 9.09 -0.16
N ASP A 89 19.57 9.98 -0.42
CA ASP A 89 19.75 11.19 0.38
C ASP A 89 19.11 12.36 -0.34
N VAL A 90 18.42 13.23 0.40
CA VAL A 90 17.68 14.37 -0.13
C VAL A 90 18.17 15.66 0.52
N TRP A 91 18.56 16.63 -0.29
CA TRP A 91 18.86 17.99 0.16
C TRP A 91 17.57 18.81 0.29
N ARG A 92 17.38 19.45 1.45
CA ARG A 92 16.32 20.43 1.67
C ARG A 92 16.84 21.51 2.61
N ASP A 93 16.77 22.77 2.20
CA ASP A 93 17.19 23.93 3.00
C ASP A 93 18.57 23.72 3.66
N GLU A 94 19.57 23.31 2.86
CA GLU A 94 20.96 23.00 3.28
C GLU A 94 21.10 21.82 4.26
N THR A 95 20.00 21.12 4.55
CA THR A 95 19.98 19.93 5.40
C THR A 95 19.87 18.68 4.54
N LEU A 96 20.69 17.67 4.86
CA LEU A 96 20.65 16.37 4.21
C LEU A 96 19.75 15.40 4.99
N PHE A 97 18.80 14.79 4.31
CA PHE A 97 17.88 13.78 4.87
C PHE A 97 18.15 12.42 4.23
N GLU A 98 18.58 11.44 5.03
CA GLU A 98 18.70 10.06 4.59
C GLU A 98 17.32 9.39 4.60
N VAL A 99 16.94 8.81 3.46
CA VAL A 99 15.66 8.16 3.25
C VAL A 99 15.91 6.70 2.93
N THR A 100 15.52 5.81 3.86
CA THR A 100 15.57 4.36 3.66
C THR A 100 14.15 3.80 3.61
N LEU A 101 13.85 3.06 2.55
CA LEU A 101 12.52 2.55 2.25
C LEU A 101 12.56 1.05 2.03
N ASN A 102 11.69 0.32 2.72
CA ASN A 102 11.49 -1.10 2.47
C ASN A 102 10.43 -1.29 1.37
N LEU A 103 10.88 -1.57 0.15
CA LEU A 103 10.05 -1.80 -1.03
C LEU A 103 9.10 -2.99 -0.85
N ASN A 104 9.36 -3.91 0.08
CA ASN A 104 8.46 -5.01 0.40
C ASN A 104 7.28 -4.58 1.29
N GLU A 105 7.45 -3.51 2.07
CA GLU A 105 6.42 -2.97 2.96
C GLU A 105 5.50 -1.96 2.25
N TYR A 106 6.00 -1.35 1.18
CA TYR A 106 5.31 -0.29 0.48
C TYR A 106 4.68 -0.75 -0.82
N GLN A 107 3.47 -0.26 -1.10
CA GLN A 107 2.83 -0.59 -2.37
C GLN A 107 3.25 0.40 -3.46
N ILE A 108 4.07 -0.11 -4.37
CA ILE A 108 4.55 0.58 -5.56
C ILE A 108 3.57 0.26 -6.70
N GLY A 109 3.10 1.28 -7.41
CA GLY A 109 2.09 1.10 -8.45
C GLY A 109 2.55 0.17 -9.58
N ASP A 110 3.73 0.43 -10.13
CA ASP A 110 4.41 -0.42 -11.10
C ASP A 110 5.88 -0.60 -10.67
N TYR A 111 6.19 -1.78 -10.12
CA TYR A 111 7.52 -2.09 -9.58
C TYR A 111 8.57 -2.19 -10.69
N GLU A 112 8.22 -2.74 -11.85
CA GLU A 112 9.15 -2.87 -12.96
C GLU A 112 9.46 -1.50 -13.57
N GLU A 113 8.44 -0.64 -13.73
CA GLU A 113 8.64 0.73 -14.19
C GLU A 113 9.47 1.54 -13.19
N PHE A 114 9.26 1.34 -11.89
CA PHE A 114 10.07 1.93 -10.84
C PHE A 114 11.55 1.55 -11.00
N LEU A 115 11.86 0.25 -11.02
CA LEU A 115 13.23 -0.23 -11.18
C LEU A 115 13.86 0.26 -12.49
N ARG A 116 13.09 0.26 -13.59
CA ARG A 116 13.56 0.77 -14.89
C ARG A 116 13.94 2.24 -14.81
N LYS A 117 13.12 3.08 -14.20
CA LYS A 117 13.38 4.53 -14.06
C LYS A 117 14.57 4.81 -13.15
N ILE A 118 14.67 4.11 -12.02
CA ILE A 118 15.84 4.19 -11.12
C ILE A 118 17.12 3.78 -11.86
N ASN A 119 17.11 2.66 -12.58
CA ASN A 119 18.27 2.22 -13.36
C ASN A 119 18.68 3.21 -14.45
N ILE A 120 17.72 3.82 -15.14
CA ILE A 120 18.01 4.87 -16.13
C ILE A 120 18.67 6.08 -15.46
N TYR A 121 18.17 6.51 -14.30
CA TYR A 121 18.73 7.62 -13.56
C TYR A 121 20.17 7.32 -13.09
N LEU A 122 20.39 6.17 -12.43
CA LEU A 122 21.70 5.74 -11.96
C LEU A 122 22.72 5.63 -13.11
N LYS A 123 22.28 5.13 -14.27
CA LYS A 123 23.13 5.03 -15.46
C LYS A 123 23.56 6.41 -15.97
N ARG A 124 22.64 7.38 -16.05
CA ARG A 124 22.95 8.75 -16.48
C ARG A 124 23.93 9.45 -15.55
N LYS A 125 23.72 9.32 -14.23
CA LYS A 125 24.59 9.93 -13.23
C LYS A 125 26.02 9.36 -13.23
N ASN A 126 26.20 8.11 -13.66
CA ASN A 126 27.53 7.50 -13.81
C ASN A 126 28.23 7.86 -15.13
N GLU A 127 27.50 8.41 -16.11
CA GLU A 127 28.03 8.83 -17.41
C GLU A 127 28.40 10.33 -17.45
N GLU A 128 28.01 11.11 -16.44
CA GLU A 128 28.37 12.52 -16.20
C GLU A 128 29.62 12.64 -15.30
#